data_AF-A0A0S4J5V7-F1
#
_entry.id   AF-A0A0S4J5V7-F1
#
_cell.length_a   1.000
_cell.length_b   1.000
_cell.length_c   1.000
_cell.angle_alpha   90.00
_cell.angle_beta   90.00
_cell.angle_gamma   90.00
#
_symmetry.space_group_name_H-M   'P 1'
#
loop_
_entity.id
_entity.type
_entity.pdbx_description
1 polymer ?
#
loop_
_entity_poly.entity_id
_entity_poly.type
_entity_poly.pdbx_seq_one_letter_code
_entity_poly.pdbx_strand_id
1 'polypeptide(L)'
;MNDKPYDGCYIGFVLLFHIAFGAHSSGEFSTFGGSCIALFFMMFGDNLLPAFRLIDGSHEWWMRAAADVAGCLYVTVFMGIVLNMSVAIVVDTYKFVSRESNIILLDEPEADELLQTEEMRREQQLQRDALIQSLKEEVVSQLQMIKQLQHKDKRPSVSQL
;
A
#
# COMPACT_ATOMS: atom_id res chain seq x y z
N MET A 1 15.26 -14.77 -31.75
CA MET A 1 15.35 -15.63 -30.54
C MET A 1 14.98 -14.75 -29.37
N ASN A 2 13.89 -15.08 -28.69
CA ASN A 2 13.30 -14.28 -27.61
C ASN A 2 14.00 -14.69 -26.31
N ASP A 3 15.05 -13.96 -25.94
CA ASP A 3 15.72 -14.15 -24.65
C ASP A 3 14.88 -13.47 -23.57
N LYS A 4 13.96 -14.24 -22.96
CA LYS A 4 13.33 -13.89 -21.69
C LYS A 4 14.16 -14.51 -20.56
N PRO A 5 15.07 -13.75 -19.92
CA PRO A 5 16.01 -14.29 -18.92
C PRO A 5 15.34 -14.80 -17.63
N TYR A 6 14.04 -14.54 -17.45
CA TYR A 6 13.28 -14.83 -16.23
C TYR A 6 12.64 -16.22 -16.22
N ASP A 7 12.32 -16.79 -17.40
CA ASP A 7 11.62 -18.09 -17.49
C ASP A 7 12.54 -19.26 -17.06
N GLY A 8 13.87 -19.07 -17.17
CA GLY A 8 14.87 -20.07 -16.78
C GLY A 8 15.13 -20.13 -15.27
N CYS A 9 14.75 -19.11 -14.49
CA CYS A 9 15.06 -19.06 -13.06
C CYS A 9 14.33 -20.18 -12.30
N TYR A 10 13.03 -20.36 -12.55
CA TYR A 10 12.25 -21.40 -11.87
C TYR A 10 12.76 -22.81 -12.20
N ILE A 11 12.96 -23.10 -13.48
CA ILE A 11 13.48 -24.40 -13.94
C ILE A 11 14.89 -24.65 -13.39
N GLY A 12 15.73 -23.61 -13.31
CA GLY A 12 17.06 -23.69 -12.71
C GLY A 12 17.02 -24.09 -11.23
N PHE A 13 16.10 -23.51 -10.46
CA PHE A 13 15.87 -23.91 -9.07
C PHE A 13 15.30 -25.34 -8.96
N VAL A 14 14.35 -25.72 -9.83
CA VAL A 14 13.83 -27.10 -9.86
C VAL A 14 14.94 -28.11 -10.11
N LEU A 15 15.80 -27.86 -11.09
CA LEU A 15 16.93 -28.75 -11.40
C LEU A 15 17.95 -28.78 -10.27
N LEU A 16 18.25 -27.63 -9.66
CA LEU A 16 19.15 -27.55 -8.50
C LEU A 16 18.62 -28.37 -7.32
N PHE A 17 17.33 -28.22 -6.99
CA PHE A 17 16.72 -28.96 -5.89
C PHE A 17 16.59 -30.46 -6.18
N HIS A 18 16.24 -30.81 -7.42
CA HIS A 18 16.12 -32.21 -7.84
C HIS A 18 17.48 -32.93 -7.84
N ILE A 19 18.54 -32.31 -8.37
CA ILE A 19 19.87 -32.94 -8.46
C ILE A 19 20.59 -32.93 -7.11
N ALA A 20 20.59 -31.80 -6.40
CA ALA A 20 21.36 -31.66 -5.16
C ALA A 20 20.67 -32.34 -3.96
N PHE A 21 19.35 -32.22 -3.86
CA PHE A 21 18.59 -32.69 -2.70
C PHE A 21 17.70 -33.90 -3.00
N GLY A 22 17.47 -34.26 -4.27
CA GLY A 22 16.61 -35.40 -4.63
C GLY A 22 17.08 -36.74 -4.06
N ALA A 23 18.40 -36.99 -4.01
CA ALA A 23 18.98 -38.20 -3.43
C ALA A 23 18.89 -38.27 -1.89
N HIS A 24 18.67 -37.13 -1.24
CA HIS A 24 18.71 -36.98 0.22
C HIS A 24 17.35 -36.63 0.84
N SER A 25 16.36 -36.27 0.02
CA SER A 25 15.00 -35.98 0.48
C SER A 25 14.17 -37.25 0.63
N SER A 26 13.28 -37.26 1.61
CA SER A 26 12.33 -38.37 1.83
C SER A 26 11.16 -38.35 0.84
N GLY A 27 11.44 -38.28 -0.46
CA GLY A 27 10.48 -38.53 -1.54
C GLY A 27 9.98 -37.31 -2.31
N GLU A 28 9.92 -36.10 -1.74
CA GLU A 28 9.35 -34.93 -2.44
C GLU A 28 10.22 -34.43 -3.60
N PHE A 29 11.54 -34.50 -3.47
CA PHE A 29 12.48 -34.06 -4.52
C PHE A 29 13.04 -35.23 -5.36
N SER A 30 12.59 -36.47 -5.11
CA SER A 30 13.12 -37.67 -5.78
C SER A 30 12.70 -37.77 -7.25
N THR A 31 11.60 -37.11 -7.62
CA THR A 31 11.14 -37.00 -9.01
C THR A 31 11.15 -35.54 -9.44
N PHE A 32 11.40 -35.31 -10.73
CA PHE A 32 11.35 -33.96 -11.30
C PHE A 32 9.97 -33.32 -11.11
N GLY A 33 8.90 -34.10 -11.31
CA GLY A 33 7.52 -33.64 -11.09
C GLY A 33 7.22 -33.29 -9.63
N GLY A 34 7.70 -34.10 -8.68
CA GLY A 34 7.60 -33.80 -7.25
C GLY A 34 8.32 -32.51 -6.88
N SER A 35 9.52 -32.31 -7.42
CA SER A 35 10.31 -31.09 -7.21
C SER A 35 9.59 -29.84 -7.73
N CYS A 36 8.96 -29.94 -8.90
CA CYS A 36 8.12 -28.85 -9.44
C CYS A 36 6.95 -28.51 -8.52
N ILE A 37 6.23 -29.52 -8.03
CA ILE A 37 5.06 -29.31 -7.18
C ILE A 37 5.47 -28.75 -5.81
N ALA A 38 6.54 -29.28 -5.22
CA ALA A 38 7.08 -28.83 -3.94
C ALA A 38 7.51 -27.36 -3.99
N LEU A 39 8.28 -26.96 -5.02
CA LEU A 39 8.70 -25.57 -5.21
C LEU A 39 7.52 -24.65 -5.50
N PHE A 40 6.52 -25.10 -6.27
CA PHE A 40 5.29 -24.35 -6.50
C PHE A 40 4.53 -24.07 -5.20
N PHE A 41 4.34 -25.07 -4.34
CA PHE A 41 3.70 -24.86 -3.03
C PHE A 41 4.54 -23.96 -2.13
N MET A 42 5.86 -24.13 -2.14
CA MET A 42 6.80 -23.28 -1.40
C MET A 42 6.70 -21.80 -1.83
N MET A 43 6.45 -21.53 -3.12
CA MET A 43 6.27 -20.17 -3.64
C MET A 43 5.05 -19.46 -3.02
N PHE A 44 3.97 -20.18 -2.74
CA PHE A 44 2.77 -19.64 -2.08
C PHE A 44 2.85 -19.68 -0.55
N GLY A 45 3.96 -20.18 -0.01
CA GLY A 45 4.18 -20.31 1.43
C GLY A 45 3.55 -21.56 2.05
N ASP A 46 3.03 -22.48 1.23
CA ASP A 46 2.52 -23.77 1.69
C ASP A 46 3.68 -24.77 1.85
N ASN A 47 3.59 -25.66 2.84
CA ASN A 47 4.60 -26.69 3.14
C ASN A 47 6.06 -26.22 3.36
N LEU A 48 6.27 -24.96 3.72
CA LEU A 48 7.60 -24.39 4.04
C LEU A 48 8.32 -25.12 5.19
N LEU A 49 7.65 -25.35 6.32
CA LEU A 49 8.21 -26.06 7.48
C LEU A 49 8.50 -27.54 7.20
N PRO A 50 7.58 -28.29 6.57
CA PRO A 50 7.84 -29.66 6.14
C PRO A 50 9.06 -29.77 5.22
N ALA A 51 9.19 -28.92 4.19
CA ALA A 51 10.28 -29.02 3.22
C ALA A 51 11.67 -28.93 3.87
N PHE A 52 11.86 -28.04 4.85
CA PHE A 52 13.12 -27.94 5.60
C PHE A 52 13.33 -29.11 6.56
N ARG A 53 12.25 -29.65 7.18
CA ARG A 53 12.32 -30.82 8.05
C ARG A 53 12.56 -32.14 7.30
N LEU A 54 12.14 -32.22 6.04
CA LEU A 54 12.27 -33.40 5.19
C LEU A 54 13.70 -33.59 4.65
N ILE A 55 14.49 -32.51 4.62
CA ILE A 55 15.93 -32.53 4.32
C ILE A 55 16.76 -32.86 5.58
N ASP A 56 16.14 -32.75 6.76
CA ASP A 56 16.75 -33.01 8.06
C ASP A 56 17.07 -34.51 8.32
N GLY A 57 16.72 -35.39 7.37
CA GLY A 57 17.17 -36.80 7.33
C GLY A 57 18.59 -37.00 6.78
N SER A 58 19.23 -35.93 6.28
CA SER A 58 20.61 -35.94 5.79
C SER A 58 21.62 -36.12 6.93
N HIS A 59 22.48 -37.13 6.82
CA HIS A 59 23.53 -37.45 7.79
C HIS A 59 24.64 -36.37 7.90
N GLU A 60 24.65 -35.39 6.98
CA GLU A 60 25.72 -34.39 6.80
C GLU A 60 25.23 -32.95 7.05
N TRP A 61 25.91 -32.23 7.95
CA TRP A 61 25.52 -30.88 8.40
C TRP A 61 25.64 -29.80 7.32
N TRP A 62 26.60 -29.93 6.41
CA TRP A 62 26.87 -28.95 5.35
C TRP A 62 25.79 -28.97 4.27
N MET A 63 25.22 -30.15 4.01
CA MET A 63 24.15 -30.32 3.02
C MET A 63 22.83 -29.73 3.52
N ARG A 64 22.58 -29.84 4.83
CA ARG A 64 21.47 -29.14 5.51
C ARG A 64 21.61 -27.63 5.39
N ALA A 65 22.79 -27.08 5.70
CA ALA A 65 23.04 -25.65 5.56
C ALA A 65 22.87 -25.16 4.11
N ALA A 66 23.33 -25.94 3.12
CA ALA A 66 23.14 -25.61 1.71
C ALA A 66 21.65 -25.60 1.30
N ALA A 67 20.86 -26.55 1.79
CA ALA A 67 19.42 -26.61 1.56
C ALA A 67 18.67 -25.43 2.20
N ASP A 68 19.00 -25.07 3.44
CA ASP A 68 18.41 -23.94 4.14
C ASP A 68 18.70 -22.63 3.40
N VAL A 69 19.94 -22.43 2.97
CA VAL A 69 20.33 -21.24 2.19
C VAL A 69 19.64 -21.22 0.83
N ALA A 70 19.60 -22.34 0.11
CA ALA A 70 18.93 -22.43 -1.20
C ALA A 70 17.42 -22.20 -1.08
N GLY A 71 16.77 -22.73 -0.03
CA GLY A 71 15.36 -22.55 0.23
C GLY A 71 15.03 -21.11 0.63
N CYS A 72 15.84 -20.50 1.51
CA CYS A 72 15.68 -19.08 1.87
C CYS A 72 15.87 -18.18 0.64
N LEU A 73 16.85 -18.47 -0.21
CA LEU A 73 17.08 -17.73 -1.45
C LEU A 73 15.88 -17.88 -2.41
N TYR A 74 15.38 -19.10 -2.59
CA TYR A 74 14.21 -19.37 -3.42
C TYR A 74 12.99 -18.57 -2.95
N VAL A 75 12.67 -18.63 -1.66
CA VAL A 75 11.54 -17.90 -1.06
C VAL A 75 11.72 -16.39 -1.23
N THR A 76 12.92 -15.87 -0.95
CA THR A 76 13.20 -14.43 -1.08
C THR A 76 12.98 -13.94 -2.52
N VAL A 77 13.46 -14.70 -3.50
CA VAL A 77 13.31 -14.34 -4.92
C VAL A 77 11.86 -14.51 -5.37
N PHE A 78 11.26 -15.67 -5.17
CA PHE A 78 9.95 -15.97 -5.74
C PHE A 78 8.80 -15.37 -4.95
N MET A 79 8.78 -15.51 -3.63
CA MET A 79 7.75 -14.91 -2.78
C MET A 79 7.98 -13.41 -2.58
N GLY A 80 9.23 -13.00 -2.37
CA GLY A 80 9.57 -11.60 -2.08
C GLY A 80 9.63 -10.69 -3.31
N ILE A 81 10.11 -11.18 -4.45
CA ILE A 81 10.28 -10.34 -5.65
C ILE A 81 9.21 -10.68 -6.69
N VAL A 82 9.15 -11.92 -7.15
CA VAL A 82 8.28 -12.31 -8.28
C VAL A 82 6.81 -12.15 -7.93
N LEU A 83 6.37 -12.67 -6.78
CA LEU A 83 4.96 -12.60 -6.36
C LEU A 83 4.53 -11.15 -6.13
N ASN A 84 5.36 -10.35 -5.46
CA ASN A 84 5.11 -8.93 -5.25
C ASN A 84 5.07 -8.14 -6.57
N MET A 85 5.94 -8.46 -7.52
CA MET A 85 5.93 -7.85 -8.85
C MET A 85 4.68 -8.26 -9.64
N SER A 86 4.27 -9.53 -9.60
CA SER A 86 3.03 -10.00 -10.22
C SER A 86 1.81 -9.30 -9.65
N VAL A 87 1.73 -9.18 -8.32
CA VAL A 87 0.65 -8.43 -7.65
C VAL A 87 0.69 -6.96 -8.07
N ALA A 88 1.86 -6.33 -8.13
CA ALA A 88 1.98 -4.93 -8.56
C ALA A 88 1.47 -4.74 -10.00
N ILE A 89 1.79 -5.64 -10.93
CA ILE A 89 1.29 -5.60 -12.31
C ILE A 89 -0.23 -5.76 -12.36
N VAL A 90 -0.78 -6.72 -11.61
CA VAL A 90 -2.23 -6.95 -11.56
C VAL A 90 -2.95 -5.74 -10.98
N VAL A 91 -2.41 -5.15 -9.90
CA VAL A 91 -2.96 -3.95 -9.27
C VAL A 91 -2.86 -2.74 -10.20
N ASP A 92 -1.76 -2.58 -10.93
CA ASP A 92 -1.59 -1.49 -11.89
C ASP A 92 -2.57 -1.62 -13.06
N THR A 93 -2.72 -2.82 -13.60
CA THR A 93 -3.73 -3.13 -14.63
C THR A 93 -5.14 -2.88 -14.12
N TYR A 94 -5.44 -3.31 -12.89
CA TYR A 94 -6.74 -3.08 -12.27
C TYR A 94 -7.02 -1.58 -12.09
N LYS A 95 -6.03 -0.79 -11.66
CA LYS A 95 -6.15 0.68 -11.56
C LYS A 95 -6.39 1.32 -12.92
N PHE A 96 -5.70 0.86 -13.95
CA PHE A 96 -5.89 1.35 -15.32
C PHE A 96 -7.33 1.08 -15.79
N VAL A 97 -7.79 -0.16 -15.69
CA VAL A 97 -9.14 -0.56 -16.08
C VAL A 97 -10.20 0.15 -15.22
N SER A 98 -9.99 0.29 -13.91
CA SER A 98 -10.91 1.02 -13.02
C SER A 98 -10.99 2.50 -13.37
N ARG A 99 -9.89 3.13 -13.80
CA ARG A 99 -9.89 4.51 -14.28
C ARG A 99 -10.66 4.66 -15.58
N GLU A 100 -10.45 3.76 -16.56
CA GLU A 100 -11.22 3.77 -17.81
C GLU A 100 -12.70 3.47 -17.57
N SER A 101 -13.01 2.51 -16.69
CA SER A 101 -14.39 2.17 -16.33
C SER A 101 -15.09 3.33 -15.60
N ASN A 102 -14.39 4.06 -14.73
CA ASN A 102 -14.90 5.29 -14.13
C ASN A 102 -15.09 6.41 -15.15
N ILE A 103 -14.22 6.54 -16.17
CA ILE A 103 -14.43 7.52 -17.24
C ILE A 103 -15.68 7.18 -18.06
N ILE A 104 -15.93 5.89 -18.30
CA ILE A 104 -17.14 5.43 -19.02
C ILE A 104 -18.41 5.58 -18.16
N LEU A 105 -18.33 5.38 -16.84
CA LEU A 105 -19.44 5.60 -15.90
C LEU A 105 -19.70 7.10 -15.63
N LEU A 106 -18.68 7.96 -15.67
CA LEU A 106 -18.83 9.41 -15.55
C LEU A 106 -19.29 10.09 -16.85
N ASP A 107 -19.44 9.35 -17.94
CA ASP A 107 -20.14 9.80 -19.16
C ASP A 107 -21.68 9.64 -19.01
N GLU A 108 -22.14 9.02 -17.91
CA GLU A 108 -23.50 9.14 -17.38
C GLU A 108 -23.61 10.35 -16.41
N PRO A 109 -24.78 11.00 -16.27
CA PRO A 109 -24.98 12.39 -15.81
C PRO A 109 -24.54 12.79 -14.38
N GLU A 110 -23.71 12.00 -13.70
CA GLU A 110 -23.18 12.32 -12.36
C GLU A 110 -22.04 13.35 -12.37
N ALA A 111 -21.32 13.53 -13.49
CA ALA A 111 -20.24 14.51 -13.57
C ALA A 111 -20.76 15.95 -13.42
N ASP A 112 -21.95 16.24 -13.96
CA ASP A 112 -22.60 17.55 -13.82
C ASP A 112 -23.12 17.76 -12.38
N GLU A 113 -23.65 16.73 -11.72
CA GLU A 113 -24.10 16.84 -10.33
C GLU A 113 -22.95 17.05 -9.35
N LEU A 114 -21.81 16.39 -9.56
CA LEU A 114 -20.61 16.59 -8.73
C LEU A 114 -20.01 17.99 -8.91
N LEU A 115 -19.99 18.51 -10.14
CA LEU A 115 -19.54 19.87 -10.43
C LEU A 115 -20.45 20.92 -9.78
N GLN A 116 -21.78 20.74 -9.89
CA GLN A 116 -22.76 21.61 -9.22
C GLN A 116 -22.65 21.52 -7.69
N THR A 117 -22.37 20.35 -7.15
CA THR A 117 -22.21 20.17 -5.69
C THR A 117 -20.93 20.86 -5.19
N GLU A 118 -19.82 20.78 -5.92
CA GLU A 118 -18.60 21.50 -5.57
C GLU A 118 -18.75 23.02 -5.70
N GLU A 119 -19.41 23.51 -6.75
CA GLU A 119 -19.70 24.95 -6.91
C GLU A 119 -20.60 25.46 -5.78
N MET A 120 -21.68 24.74 -5.46
CA MET A 120 -22.59 25.10 -4.38
C MET A 120 -21.88 25.11 -3.01
N ARG A 121 -20.90 24.21 -2.81
CA ARG A 121 -20.07 24.19 -1.59
C ARG A 121 -19.13 25.39 -1.52
N ARG A 122 -18.53 25.79 -2.64
CA ARG A 122 -17.66 26.99 -2.71
C ARG A 122 -18.44 28.26 -2.44
N GLU A 123 -19.64 28.40 -2.99
CA GLU A 123 -20.51 29.57 -2.73
C GLU A 123 -20.94 29.66 -1.26
N GLN A 124 -21.33 28.54 -0.65
CA GLN A 124 -21.64 28.52 0.79
C GLN A 124 -20.43 28.91 1.66
N GLN A 125 -19.24 28.50 1.26
CA GLN A 125 -18.01 28.80 1.99
C GLN A 125 -17.66 30.30 1.90
N LEU A 126 -17.80 30.89 0.70
CA LEU A 126 -17.66 32.34 0.50
C LEU A 126 -18.69 33.15 1.30
N GLN A 127 -19.96 32.71 1.35
CA GLN A 127 -20.97 33.38 2.18
C GLN A 127 -20.65 33.30 3.67
N ARG A 128 -20.18 32.14 4.13
CA ARG A 128 -19.78 31.94 5.53
C ARG A 128 -18.60 32.83 5.90
N ASP A 129 -17.60 32.94 5.05
CA ASP A 129 -16.42 33.78 5.27
C ASP A 129 -16.80 35.28 5.28
N ALA A 130 -17.70 35.70 4.38
CA ALA A 130 -18.23 37.07 4.36
C ALA A 130 -19.01 37.40 5.65
N LEU A 131 -19.82 36.47 6.15
CA LEU A 131 -20.53 36.62 7.43
C LEU A 131 -19.57 36.73 8.62
N ILE A 132 -18.52 35.89 8.65
CA ILE A 132 -17.50 35.95 9.70
C ILE A 132 -16.77 37.30 9.68
N GLN A 133 -16.47 37.83 8.50
CA GLN A 133 -15.81 39.12 8.36
C GLN A 133 -16.71 40.27 8.85
N SER A 134 -17.98 40.28 8.47
CA SER A 134 -18.98 41.25 8.96
C SER A 134 -19.11 41.21 10.49
N LEU A 135 -19.21 40.01 11.07
CA LEU A 135 -19.31 39.85 12.52
C LEU A 135 -18.07 40.37 13.25
N LYS A 136 -16.88 40.15 12.67
CA LYS A 136 -15.62 40.62 13.22
C LYS A 136 -15.55 42.16 13.21
N GLU A 137 -15.99 42.80 12.14
CA GLU A 137 -16.04 44.27 12.04
C GLU A 137 -16.99 44.87 13.07
N GLU A 138 -18.17 44.27 13.26
CA GLU A 138 -19.15 44.70 14.27
C GLU A 138 -18.61 44.56 15.70
N VAL A 139 -17.98 43.42 16.02
CA VAL A 139 -17.38 43.21 17.36
C VAL A 139 -16.25 44.20 17.62
N VAL A 140 -15.43 44.52 16.62
CA VAL A 140 -14.37 45.54 16.74
C VAL A 140 -14.97 46.93 16.96
N SER A 141 -16.04 47.27 16.25
CA SER A 141 -16.78 48.53 16.44
C SER A 141 -17.33 48.66 17.86
N GLN A 142 -17.99 47.62 18.37
CA GLN A 142 -18.51 47.60 19.75
C GLN A 142 -17.39 47.69 20.79
N LEU A 143 -16.27 46.99 20.60
CA LEU A 143 -15.10 47.10 21.48
C LEU A 143 -14.51 48.51 21.49
N GLN A 144 -14.47 49.19 20.33
CA GLN A 144 -14.03 50.58 20.26
C GLN A 144 -15.01 51.51 20.99
N MET A 145 -16.32 51.31 20.84
CA MET A 145 -17.34 52.09 21.55
C MET A 145 -17.22 51.91 23.08
N ILE A 146 -17.04 50.67 23.56
CA ILE A 146 -16.83 50.37 24.99
C ILE A 146 -15.55 51.03 25.50
N LYS A 147 -14.45 51.02 24.73
CA LYS A 147 -13.21 51.73 25.10
C LYS A 147 -13.42 53.24 25.19
N GLN A 148 -14.18 53.85 24.28
CA GLN A 148 -14.51 55.28 24.33
C GLN A 148 -15.36 55.63 25.57
N LEU A 149 -16.30 54.76 25.94
CA LEU A 149 -17.12 54.92 27.16
C LEU A 149 -16.27 54.80 28.43
N GLN A 150 -15.37 53.81 28.51
CA GLN A 150 -14.44 53.66 29.65
C GLN A 150 -13.44 54.82 29.78
N HIS A 151 -13.01 55.42 28.65
CA HIS A 151 -12.11 56.58 28.68
C HIS A 151 -12.83 57.89 29.06
N LYS A 152 -14.16 57.96 28.86
CA LYS A 152 -15.01 59.06 29.28
C LYS A 152 -15.34 59.01 30.77
N ASP A 153 -15.47 57.80 31.33
CA ASP A 153 -15.74 57.55 32.75
C ASP A 153 -14.49 57.70 33.65
N LYS A 154 -13.28 57.54 33.10
CA LYS A 154 -12.00 57.82 33.79
C LYS A 154 -11.65 59.31 33.93
N ARG A 155 -12.53 60.24 33.58
CA ARG A 155 -12.42 61.64 34.02
C ARG A 155 -13.25 61.82 35.30
N PRO A 156 -12.67 61.70 36.51
CA PRO A 156 -13.36 62.18 37.69
C PRO A 156 -13.54 63.69 37.54
N SER A 157 -14.79 64.12 37.63
CA SER A 157 -15.17 65.45 38.08
C SER A 157 -14.55 65.69 39.46
N VAL A 158 -13.31 66.18 39.48
CA VAL A 158 -12.80 66.93 40.63
C VAL A 158 -13.17 68.37 40.38
N SER A 159 -14.39 68.71 40.80
CA SER A 159 -14.81 70.07 41.09
C SER A 159 -15.84 69.94 42.20
N GLN A 160 -15.39 70.08 43.45
CA GLN A 160 -15.97 70.96 44.47
C GLN A 160 -15.43 70.58 45.86
N LEU A 161 -14.42 71.33 46.30
CA LEU A 161 -14.43 72.12 47.53
C LEU A 161 -13.25 73.10 47.51
#